data_AF-A0A9P9YU12-F1
#
_entry.id   AF-A0A9P9YU12-F1
#
_cell.length_a   1.000
_cell.length_b   1.000
_cell.length_c   1.000
_cell.angle_alpha   90.00
_cell.angle_beta   90.00
_cell.angle_gamma   90.00
#
_symmetry.space_group_name_H-M   'P 1'
#
loop_
_entity.id
_entity.type
_entity.pdbx_description
1 polymer ?
#
loop_
_entity_poly.entity_id
_entity_poly.type
_entity_poly.pdbx_seq_one_letter_code
_entity_poly.pdbx_strand_id
1 'polypeptide(L)'
;MKGYDQVIFTNELLHHRSVGSQIEETRRTWEERCSWFPAAQRDLYSRCSKIYEECLEKYGNKNYEFYANRNRLRVEHRVNTKSYRDREERRSHMSMEHLKGYKASPTSNGQYGSVKPMQLFYCF
;
A
#
# COMPACT_ATOMS: atom_id res chain seq x y z
N MET A 1 -5.12 -24.50 40.25
CA MET A 1 -4.68 -23.43 39.33
C MET A 1 -3.80 -22.48 40.14
N LYS A 2 -2.47 -22.68 40.15
CA LYS A 2 -1.55 -21.76 40.83
C LYS A 2 -1.22 -20.64 39.84
N GLY A 3 -1.54 -19.40 40.21
CA GLY A 3 -1.15 -18.22 39.45
C GLY A 3 0.37 -18.18 39.35
N TYR A 4 0.87 -18.08 38.13
CA TYR A 4 2.25 -17.68 37.93
C TYR A 4 2.31 -16.18 38.15
N ASP A 5 2.46 -15.76 39.41
CA ASP A 5 3.03 -14.44 39.69
C ASP A 5 4.44 -14.47 39.11
N GLN A 6 4.64 -13.74 38.01
CA GLN A 6 5.96 -13.53 37.43
C GLN A 6 6.84 -12.91 38.51
N VAL A 7 7.78 -13.70 39.05
CA VAL A 7 8.83 -13.18 39.93
C VAL A 7 9.77 -12.40 39.02
N ILE A 8 9.49 -11.10 38.84
CA ILE A 8 10.37 -10.23 38.07
C ILE A 8 11.65 -10.08 38.89
N PHE A 9 12.76 -10.59 38.35
CA PHE A 9 14.05 -10.46 39.00
C PHE A 9 14.52 -9.00 38.88
N THR A 10 15.21 -8.49 39.89
CA THR A 10 15.71 -7.10 39.93
C THR A 10 16.50 -6.71 38.68
N ASN A 11 17.22 -7.66 38.08
CA ASN A 11 17.95 -7.48 36.83
C ASN A 11 17.02 -7.19 35.63
N GLU A 12 15.86 -7.83 35.56
CA GLU A 12 14.88 -7.59 34.49
C GLU A 12 14.29 -6.18 34.61
N LEU A 13 13.98 -5.73 35.84
CA LEU A 13 13.53 -4.35 36.09
C LEU A 13 14.60 -3.31 35.69
N LEU A 14 15.87 -3.56 36.03
CA LEU A 14 16.98 -2.67 35.65
C LEU A 14 17.18 -2.63 34.14
N HIS A 15 17.07 -3.78 33.46
CA HIS A 15 17.13 -3.84 32.01
C HIS A 15 15.99 -3.06 31.36
N HIS A 16 14.75 -3.26 31.81
CA HIS A 16 13.59 -2.51 31.32
C HIS A 16 13.75 -1.00 31.51
N ARG A 17 14.26 -0.56 32.67
CA ARG A 17 14.54 0.86 32.93
C ARG A 17 15.60 1.41 31.98
N SER A 18 16.70 0.68 31.78
CA SER A 18 17.78 1.10 30.87
C SER A 18 17.28 1.23 29.43
N VAL A 19 16.50 0.25 28.95
CA VAL A 19 15.91 0.28 27.60
C VAL A 19 14.93 1.45 27.48
N GLY A 20 14.10 1.68 28.50
CA GLY A 20 13.19 2.83 28.53
C GLY A 20 13.93 4.17 28.41
N SER A 21 14.98 4.37 29.20
CA SER A 21 15.79 5.59 29.15
C SER A 21 16.50 5.77 27.79
N GLN A 22 17.00 4.69 27.19
CA GLN A 22 17.60 4.75 25.84
C GLN A 22 16.58 5.12 24.77
N ILE A 23 15.34 4.62 24.87
CA ILE A 23 14.26 4.99 23.95
C ILE A 23 13.93 6.47 24.08
N GLU A 24 13.80 6.99 25.31
CA GLU A 24 13.52 8.40 25.56
C GLU A 24 14.65 9.31 25.02
N GLU A 25 15.91 8.96 25.29
CA GLU A 25 17.06 9.70 24.79
C GLU A 25 17.14 9.68 23.26
N THR A 26 16.85 8.54 22.64
CA THR A 26 16.78 8.41 21.18
C THR A 26 15.67 9.29 20.60
N ARG A 27 14.49 9.30 21.24
CA ARG A 27 13.36 10.13 20.81
C ARG A 27 13.69 11.61 20.89
N ARG A 28 14.26 12.04 22.01
CA ARG A 28 14.70 13.42 22.22
C ARG A 28 15.75 13.84 21.20
N THR A 29 16.75 12.99 20.96
CA THR A 29 17.80 13.25 19.97
C THR A 29 17.22 13.38 18.56
N TRP A 30 16.26 12.52 18.22
CA TRP A 30 15.57 12.59 16.95
C TRP A 30 14.74 13.89 16.82
N GLU A 31 14.01 14.29 17.86
CA GLU A 31 13.24 15.53 17.86
C GLU A 31 14.14 16.77 17.72
N GLU A 32 15.25 16.82 18.45
CA GLU A 32 16.18 17.96 18.43
C GLU A 32 16.95 18.07 17.10
N ARG A 33 17.32 16.94 16.49
CA ARG A 33 18.26 16.94 15.34
C ARG A 33 17.65 16.54 14.00
N CYS A 34 16.58 15.76 14.01
CA CYS A 34 16.06 15.07 12.82
C CYS A 34 14.56 15.33 12.56
N SER A 35 13.86 16.06 13.43
CA SER A 35 12.42 16.35 13.27
C SER A 35 12.07 17.08 11.97
N TRP A 36 13.01 17.83 11.40
CA TRP A 36 12.85 18.51 10.11
C TRP A 36 12.87 17.54 8.90
N PHE A 37 13.47 16.36 9.05
CA PHE A 37 13.75 15.45 7.94
C PHE A 37 12.47 14.95 7.25
N PRO A 38 11.42 14.49 7.95
CA PRO A 38 10.18 14.04 7.30
C PRO A 38 9.49 15.12 6.47
N ALA A 39 9.53 16.38 6.92
CA ALA A 39 8.96 17.51 6.18
C ALA A 39 9.78 17.77 4.90
N ALA A 40 11.11 17.89 5.03
CA ALA A 40 11.99 18.09 3.89
C ALA A 40 11.93 16.94 2.86
N GLN A 41 11.83 15.69 3.34
CA GLN A 41 11.68 14.51 2.48
C GLN A 41 10.35 14.56 1.71
N ARG A 42 9.26 14.97 2.36
CA ARG A 42 7.95 15.13 1.70
C ARG A 42 8.03 16.20 0.61
N ASP A 43 8.64 17.34 0.90
CA ASP A 43 8.80 18.43 -0.06
C ASP A 43 9.62 17.99 -1.28
N LEU A 44 10.75 17.30 -1.03
CA LEU A 44 11.57 16.73 -2.09
C LEU A 44 10.77 15.77 -2.99
N TYR A 45 10.06 14.82 -2.39
CA TYR A 45 9.28 13.82 -3.15
C TYR A 45 8.11 14.45 -3.90
N SER A 46 7.48 15.48 -3.36
CA SER A 46 6.43 16.22 -4.08
C SER A 46 6.96 16.87 -5.37
N ARG A 47 8.24 17.28 -5.38
CA ARG A 47 8.88 17.91 -6.54
C ARG A 47 9.28 16.90 -7.61
N CYS A 48 9.55 15.64 -7.24
CA CYS A 48 9.95 14.61 -8.19
C CYS A 48 8.97 14.45 -9.35
N SER A 49 7.65 14.51 -9.10
CA SER A 49 6.65 14.40 -10.17
C SER A 49 6.78 15.53 -11.21
N LYS A 50 6.99 16.77 -10.75
CA LYS A 50 7.17 17.93 -11.63
C LYS A 50 8.42 17.80 -12.50
N ILE A 51 9.52 17.33 -11.92
CA ILE A 51 10.77 17.10 -12.65
C ILE A 51 10.55 16.10 -13.80
N TYR A 52 9.82 15.02 -13.55
CA TYR A 52 9.53 14.03 -14.58
C TYR A 52 8.63 14.59 -15.70
N GLU A 53 7.66 15.45 -15.37
CA GLU A 53 6.85 16.17 -16.36
C GLU A 53 7.70 17.13 -17.20
N GLU A 54 8.54 17.95 -16.57
CA GLU A 54 9.48 18.84 -17.25
C GLU A 54 10.43 18.06 -18.18
N CYS A 55 10.92 16.89 -17.75
CA CYS A 55 11.75 16.02 -18.58
C CYS A 55 10.98 15.48 -19.79
N LEU A 56 9.72 15.07 -19.61
CA LEU A 56 8.89 14.60 -20.71
C LEU A 56 8.66 15.69 -21.75
N GLU A 57 8.38 16.93 -21.31
CA GLU A 57 8.21 18.08 -22.20
C GLU A 57 9.51 18.42 -22.94
N LYS A 58 10.64 18.47 -22.22
CA LYS A 58 11.92 18.89 -22.79
C LYS A 58 12.52 17.90 -23.78
N TYR A 59 12.46 16.60 -23.47
CA TYR A 59 13.15 15.56 -24.25
C TYR A 59 12.22 14.76 -25.17
N GLY A 60 10.91 14.97 -25.03
CA GLY A 60 9.88 14.28 -25.80
C GLY A 60 9.63 12.84 -25.37
N ASN A 61 8.49 12.30 -25.81
CA ASN A 61 7.96 11.02 -25.34
C ASN A 61 8.91 9.83 -25.58
N LYS A 62 9.57 9.76 -26.74
CA LYS A 62 10.41 8.61 -27.11
C LYS A 62 11.61 8.43 -26.16
N ASN A 63 12.33 9.52 -25.91
CA ASN A 63 13.51 9.51 -25.03
C ASN A 63 13.10 9.29 -23.57
N TYR A 64 12.03 9.95 -23.16
CA TYR A 64 11.51 9.80 -21.81
C TYR A 64 11.02 8.37 -21.53
N GLU A 65 10.29 7.74 -22.46
CA GLU A 65 9.84 6.36 -22.30
C GLU A 65 11.00 5.37 -22.25
N PHE A 66 12.04 5.56 -23.06
CA PHE A 66 13.25 4.74 -22.98
C PHE A 66 13.88 4.83 -21.59
N TYR A 67 14.05 6.05 -21.08
CA TYR A 67 14.55 6.30 -19.73
C TYR A 67 13.65 5.67 -18.65
N ALA A 68 12.34 5.88 -18.75
CA ALA A 68 11.36 5.41 -17.79
C ALA A 68 11.31 3.87 -17.71
N ASN A 69 11.41 3.21 -18.87
CA ASN A 69 11.46 1.75 -18.95
C ASN A 69 12.78 1.20 -18.38
N ARG A 70 13.92 1.82 -18.74
CA ARG A 70 15.24 1.41 -18.25
C ARG A 70 15.33 1.49 -16.72
N ASN A 71 14.81 2.56 -16.13
CA ASN A 71 14.84 2.80 -14.69
C ASN A 71 13.64 2.22 -13.93
N ARG A 72 12.72 1.54 -14.62
CA ARG A 72 11.49 0.98 -14.04
C ARG A 72 10.72 2.02 -13.21
N LEU A 73 10.57 3.23 -13.77
CA LEU A 73 9.83 4.29 -13.09
C LEU A 73 8.43 3.83 -12.72
N ARG A 74 7.99 4.28 -11.54
CA ARG A 74 6.64 4.06 -11.05
C ARG A 74 5.61 4.58 -12.04
N VAL A 75 4.46 3.94 -12.05
CA VAL A 75 3.36 4.23 -12.98
C VAL A 75 2.90 5.69 -12.88
N GLU A 76 2.90 6.25 -11.66
CA GLU A 76 2.54 7.64 -11.39
C GLU A 76 3.37 8.66 -12.22
N HIS A 77 4.63 8.37 -12.50
CA HIS A 77 5.49 9.25 -13.32
C HIS A 77 5.40 8.96 -14.83
N ARG A 78 4.56 8.01 -15.24
CA ARG A 78 4.40 7.59 -16.64
C ARG A 78 3.04 7.93 -17.21
N VAL A 79 2.12 8.46 -16.42
CA VAL A 79 0.72 8.72 -16.80
C VAL A 79 0.61 9.60 -18.06
N ASN A 80 1.52 10.55 -18.22
CA ASN A 80 1.53 11.46 -19.36
C ASN A 80 2.24 10.91 -20.62
N THR A 81 2.83 9.71 -20.53
CA THR A 81 3.46 9.09 -21.71
C THR A 81 2.42 8.52 -22.67
N LYS A 82 2.73 8.55 -23.96
CA LYS A 82 1.85 8.02 -25.01
C LYS A 82 1.55 6.53 -24.80
N SER A 83 2.57 5.72 -24.51
CA SER A 83 2.41 4.28 -24.27
C SER A 83 1.49 3.96 -23.09
N TYR A 84 1.47 4.80 -22.06
CA TYR A 84 0.55 4.66 -20.94
C TYR A 84 -0.88 4.98 -21.36
N ARG A 85 -1.09 6.12 -22.04
CA ARG A 85 -2.41 6.53 -22.54
C ARG A 85 -3.00 5.50 -23.50
N ASP A 86 -2.21 5.01 -24.46
CA ASP A 86 -2.60 3.97 -25.42
C ASP A 86 -2.93 2.63 -24.73
N ARG A 87 -2.31 2.33 -23.57
CA ARG A 87 -2.63 1.15 -22.78
C ARG A 87 -3.94 1.31 -22.03
N GLU A 88 -4.17 2.47 -21.41
CA GLU A 88 -5.40 2.75 -20.68
C GLU A 88 -6.61 2.84 -21.61
N GLU A 89 -6.45 3.44 -22.79
CA GLU A 89 -7.48 3.45 -23.84
C GLU A 89 -7.81 2.02 -24.30
N ARG A 90 -6.80 1.18 -24.54
CA ARG A 90 -7.07 -0.24 -24.87
C ARG A 90 -7.82 -0.97 -23.75
N ARG A 91 -7.52 -0.66 -22.48
CA ARG A 91 -8.21 -1.26 -21.32
C ARG A 91 -9.65 -0.78 -21.22
N SER A 92 -9.93 0.49 -21.46
CA SER A 92 -11.30 1.02 -21.43
C SER A 92 -12.17 0.45 -22.55
N HIS A 93 -11.58 0.10 -23.69
CA HIS A 93 -12.26 -0.54 -24.81
C HIS A 93 -12.31 -2.08 -24.75
N MET A 94 -11.84 -2.71 -23.66
CA MET A 94 -11.95 -4.16 -23.52
C MET A 94 -13.42 -4.59 -23.37
N SER A 95 -13.99 -5.14 -24.44
CA SER A 95 -15.34 -5.71 -24.43
C SER A 95 -15.43 -6.91 -23.48
N MET A 96 -16.37 -6.83 -22.54
CA MET A 96 -16.75 -7.93 -21.64
C MET A 96 -17.73 -8.90 -22.29
N GLU A 97 -17.98 -8.80 -23.61
CA GLU A 97 -18.90 -9.70 -24.33
C GLU A 97 -18.49 -11.17 -24.23
N HIS A 98 -17.20 -11.47 -24.08
CA HIS A 98 -16.72 -12.83 -23.85
C HIS A 98 -17.22 -13.45 -22.52
N LEU A 99 -17.74 -12.64 -21.60
CA LEU A 99 -18.41 -13.10 -20.36
C LEU A 99 -19.93 -13.24 -20.53
N LYS A 100 -20.48 -12.87 -21.69
CA LYS A 100 -21.91 -12.98 -21.96
C LYS A 100 -22.30 -14.46 -22.00
N GLY A 101 -23.11 -14.88 -21.04
CA GLY A 101 -23.51 -16.28 -20.85
C GLY A 101 -22.67 -17.06 -19.84
N TYR A 102 -21.59 -16.47 -19.31
CA TYR A 102 -20.84 -17.06 -18.21
C TYR A 102 -21.68 -16.96 -16.93
N LYS A 103 -22.28 -18.08 -16.50
CA LYS A 103 -22.90 -18.18 -15.19
C LYS A 103 -21.81 -18.47 -14.18
N ALA A 104 -21.57 -17.55 -13.25
CA ALA A 104 -20.76 -17.85 -12.07
C ALA A 104 -21.34 -19.10 -11.40
N SER A 105 -20.50 -20.08 -11.10
CA SER A 105 -20.93 -21.18 -10.24
C SER A 105 -21.43 -20.59 -8.92
N PRO A 106 -22.51 -21.12 -8.34
CA PRO A 106 -22.93 -20.67 -7.02
C PRO A 106 -21.72 -20.81 -6.08
N THR A 107 -21.31 -19.70 -5.46
CA THR A 107 -20.34 -19.76 -4.37
C THR A 107 -20.93 -20.60 -3.24
N SER A 108 -20.13 -21.08 -2.30
CA SER A 108 -20.66 -21.82 -1.13
C SER A 108 -21.80 -21.05 -0.45
N ASN A 109 -21.70 -19.73 -0.35
CA ASN A 109 -22.76 -18.85 0.15
C ASN A 109 -24.01 -18.81 -0.76
N GLY A 110 -23.84 -18.89 -2.08
CA GLY A 110 -24.94 -19.07 -3.03
C GLY A 110 -25.61 -20.45 -2.97
N GLN A 111 -24.87 -21.48 -2.53
CA GLN A 111 -25.43 -22.79 -2.16
C GLN A 111 -26.17 -22.75 -0.82
N TYR A 112 -25.69 -22.00 0.18
CA TYR A 112 -26.43 -21.83 1.44
C TYR A 112 -27.80 -21.20 1.24
N GLY A 113 -27.94 -20.27 0.29
CA GLY A 113 -29.20 -19.60 -0.04
C GLY A 113 -30.17 -20.40 -0.93
N SER A 114 -29.74 -21.51 -1.54
CA SER A 114 -30.59 -22.35 -2.39
C SER A 114 -31.35 -23.44 -1.61
N VAL A 115 -30.94 -23.70 -0.37
CA VAL A 115 -31.67 -24.58 0.54
C VAL A 115 -32.67 -23.74 1.33
N LYS A 116 -33.96 -23.97 1.05
CA LYS A 116 -35.04 -23.35 1.83
C LYS A 116 -34.87 -23.81 3.29
N PRO A 117 -34.84 -22.90 4.29
CA PRO A 117 -34.63 -23.30 5.67
C PRO A 117 -35.69 -24.31 6.08
N MET A 118 -35.23 -25.41 6.66
CA MET A 118 -36.09 -26.50 7.15
C MET A 118 -36.99 -25.94 8.26
N GLN A 119 -38.24 -26.40 8.35
CA GLN A 119 -39.22 -25.93 9.36
C GLN A 119 -38.73 -26.03 10.81
N LEU A 120 -37.73 -26.87 11.07
CA LEU A 120 -37.07 -27.03 12.37
C LEU A 120 -36.26 -25.80 12.84
N PHE A 121 -35.85 -24.90 11.94
CA PHE A 121 -35.02 -23.72 12.24
C PHE A 121 -35.80 -22.40 12.17
N TYR A 122 -37.13 -22.46 12.12
CA TYR A 122 -37.98 -21.26 12.21
C TYR A 122 -38.04 -20.81 13.68
N CYS A 123 -37.13 -19.93 14.08
CA CYS A 123 -37.24 -19.22 15.36
C CYS A 123 -38.17 -18.02 15.16
N PHE A 124 -39.23 -17.96 15.99
CA PHE A 124 -40.12 -16.81 16.14
C PHE A 124 -39.38 -15.59 16.70
#